data_AF-A0A6F8ZSJ7-F1
#
_entry.id   AF-A0A6F8ZSJ7-F1
#
_cell.length_a   1.000
_cell.length_b   1.000
_cell.length_c   1.000
_cell.angle_alpha   90.00
_cell.angle_beta   90.00
_cell.angle_gamma   90.00
#
_symmetry.space_group_name_H-M   'P 1'
#
loop_
_entity.id
_entity.type
_entity.pdbx_description
1 polymer ?
#
loop_
_entity_poly.entity_id
_entity_poly.type
_entity_poly.pdbx_seq_one_letter_code
_entity_poly.pdbx_strand_id
1 'polypeptide(L)'
;MSVADSKPNLSHLQVSELVKRLFGLTPSQIHPLPSYDDQNFHLVVSEGSEYVLKVMNSADSQNPTLLELQTHAMTFLHQRGIPAQTVLPTTSGQVMSLEDIDCGFGRQKYLVRLLTYLPGTTIVKVPSSPQILYEAGKMAAKMDALLQEMEPPQLQVLQREKFIWSLSKHPSSWSHTSL
;
A
#
# COMPACT_ATOMS: atom_id res chain seq x y z
N MET A 1 8.67 -21.57 5.97
CA MET A 1 9.13 -20.29 6.53
C MET A 1 8.04 -19.79 7.45
N SER A 2 8.37 -19.27 8.63
CA SER A 2 7.35 -18.77 9.53
C SER A 2 6.73 -17.50 8.95
N VAL A 3 5.47 -17.19 9.27
CA VAL A 3 4.81 -15.94 8.83
C VAL A 3 5.60 -14.70 9.29
N ALA A 4 6.33 -14.83 10.41
CA ALA A 4 7.16 -13.76 10.97
C ALA A 4 8.34 -13.34 10.06
N ASP A 5 8.84 -14.23 9.20
CA ASP A 5 10.01 -13.98 8.36
C ASP A 5 9.66 -13.39 6.98
N SER A 6 8.40 -13.02 6.76
CA SER A 6 7.94 -12.49 5.46
C SER A 6 7.92 -10.96 5.39
N LYS A 7 7.83 -10.30 6.54
CA LYS A 7 7.77 -8.84 6.64
C LYS A 7 9.16 -8.22 6.42
N PRO A 8 9.29 -7.20 5.55
CA PRO A 8 10.58 -6.51 5.37
C PRO A 8 11.00 -5.74 6.62
N ASN A 9 12.31 -5.64 6.84
CA ASN A 9 12.90 -4.89 7.96
C ASN A 9 14.08 -4.03 7.47
N LEU A 10 13.80 -3.15 6.50
CA LEU A 10 14.78 -2.23 5.96
C LEU A 10 15.09 -1.11 6.95
N SER A 11 16.37 -0.78 7.07
CA SER A 11 16.86 0.41 7.75
C SER A 11 16.65 1.67 6.90
N HIS A 12 16.76 2.85 7.53
CA HIS A 12 16.68 4.13 6.81
C HIS A 12 17.76 4.28 5.74
N LEU A 13 18.96 3.72 5.96
CA LEU A 13 20.04 3.72 4.97
C LEU A 13 19.66 2.90 3.74
N GLN A 14 19.19 1.66 3.94
CA GLN A 14 18.71 0.81 2.85
C GLN A 14 17.56 1.48 2.09
N VAL A 15 16.62 2.11 2.79
CA VAL A 15 15.52 2.88 2.15
C VAL A 15 16.07 4.01 1.30
N SER A 16 17.02 4.81 1.80
CA SER A 16 17.61 5.93 1.05
C SER A 16 18.32 5.45 -0.22
N GLU A 17 19.14 4.40 -0.11
CA GLU A 17 19.86 3.79 -1.25
C GLU A 17 18.89 3.21 -2.27
N LEU A 18 17.85 2.52 -1.81
CA LEU A 18 16.81 1.92 -2.64
C LEU A 18 16.03 2.98 -3.41
N VAL A 19 15.60 4.05 -2.73
CA VAL A 19 14.84 5.13 -3.36
C VAL A 19 15.68 5.89 -4.39
N LYS A 20 16.94 6.17 -4.06
CA LYS A 20 17.88 6.80 -4.98
C LYS A 20 18.11 5.97 -6.23
N ARG A 21 18.34 4.67 -6.06
CA ARG A 21 18.61 3.76 -7.18
C ARG A 21 17.38 3.54 -8.07
N LEU A 22 16.22 3.28 -7.47
CA LEU A 22 15.01 2.91 -8.20
C LEU A 22 14.25 4.11 -8.78
N PHE A 23 14.22 5.24 -8.07
CA PHE A 23 13.39 6.39 -8.43
C PHE A 23 14.19 7.66 -8.72
N GLY A 24 15.52 7.65 -8.53
CA GLY A 24 16.35 8.84 -8.75
C GLY A 24 16.14 9.95 -7.71
N LEU A 25 15.48 9.64 -6.59
CA LEU A 25 15.13 10.62 -5.56
C LEU A 25 16.03 10.46 -4.34
N THR A 26 16.34 11.57 -3.67
CA THR A 26 17.11 11.54 -2.40
C THR A 26 16.22 12.04 -1.27
N PRO A 27 15.69 11.16 -0.41
CA PRO A 27 14.87 11.57 0.72
C PRO A 27 15.66 12.44 1.70
N SER A 28 15.11 13.60 2.06
CA SER A 28 15.60 14.44 3.15
C SER A 28 15.06 13.97 4.50
N GLN A 29 13.88 13.34 4.52
CA GLN A 29 13.28 12.72 5.70
C GLN A 29 12.66 11.36 5.36
N ILE A 30 12.79 10.41 6.30
CA ILE A 30 12.24 9.06 6.20
C ILE A 30 11.50 8.78 7.50
N HIS A 31 10.18 8.66 7.41
CA HIS A 31 9.29 8.42 8.55
C HIS A 31 8.60 7.06 8.41
N PRO A 32 8.90 6.07 9.26
CA PRO A 32 8.19 4.80 9.25
C PRO A 32 6.69 4.98 9.49
N LEU A 33 5.87 4.26 8.72
CA LEU A 33 4.42 4.22 8.89
C LEU A 33 3.97 2.90 9.53
N PRO A 34 2.93 2.92 10.38
CA PRO A 34 2.30 1.70 10.88
C PRO A 34 1.92 0.77 9.73
N SER A 35 2.32 -0.49 9.84
CA SER A 35 2.14 -1.51 8.79
C SER A 35 2.10 -2.90 9.42
N TYR A 36 1.28 -3.79 8.86
CA TYR A 36 1.08 -5.15 9.39
C TYR A 36 2.06 -6.12 8.73
N ASP A 37 1.79 -6.57 7.51
CA ASP A 37 2.65 -7.52 6.77
C ASP A 37 3.77 -6.81 6.00
N ASP A 38 3.50 -5.62 5.47
CA ASP A 38 4.45 -4.84 4.65
C ASP A 38 5.30 -3.89 5.50
N GLN A 39 6.24 -3.19 4.86
CA GLN A 39 6.95 -2.06 5.45
C GLN A 39 6.72 -0.79 4.63
N ASN A 40 6.16 0.23 5.27
CA ASN A 40 5.77 1.48 4.60
C ASN A 40 6.54 2.67 5.20
N PHE A 41 6.96 3.60 4.36
CA PHE A 41 7.65 4.82 4.78
C PHE A 41 7.03 6.04 4.11
N HIS A 42 6.76 7.09 4.89
CA HIS A 42 6.53 8.42 4.37
C HIS A 42 7.89 9.09 4.11
N LEU A 43 8.09 9.53 2.89
CA LEU A 43 9.32 10.13 2.41
C LEU A 43 9.08 11.60 2.05
N VAL A 44 9.93 12.47 2.55
CA VAL A 44 10.03 13.86 2.08
C VAL A 44 11.31 13.96 1.26
N VAL A 45 11.22 14.50 0.05
CA VAL A 45 12.36 14.70 -0.86
C VAL A 45 12.75 16.18 -0.87
N SER A 46 13.99 16.49 -1.27
CA SER A 46 14.38 17.87 -1.60
C SER A 46 13.37 18.46 -2.59
N GLU A 47 12.96 19.71 -2.39
CA GLU A 47 11.86 20.41 -3.11
C GLU A 47 10.45 20.17 -2.55
N GLY A 48 10.31 19.50 -1.39
CA GLY A 48 9.04 19.42 -0.65
C GLY A 48 8.04 18.42 -1.21
N SER A 49 8.44 17.62 -2.21
CA SER A 49 7.62 16.52 -2.72
C SER A 49 7.57 15.37 -1.70
N GLU A 50 6.37 14.85 -1.47
CA GLU A 50 6.09 13.80 -0.49
C GLU A 50 5.62 12.52 -1.17
N TYR A 51 6.12 11.38 -0.70
CA TYR A 51 5.82 10.06 -1.24
C TYR A 51 5.61 9.02 -0.15
N VAL A 52 4.96 7.91 -0.50
CA VAL A 52 4.90 6.70 0.33
C VAL A 52 5.62 5.57 -0.38
N LEU A 53 6.76 5.16 0.16
CA LEU A 53 7.43 3.93 -0.24
C LEU A 53 6.72 2.75 0.41
N LYS A 54 6.35 1.77 -0.40
CA LYS A 54 5.85 0.48 0.07
C LYS A 54 6.81 -0.63 -0.34
N VAL A 55 7.28 -1.38 0.65
CA VAL A 55 8.00 -2.63 0.47
C VAL A 55 7.04 -3.75 0.87
N MET A 56 6.56 -4.48 -0.12
CA MET A 56 5.60 -5.57 0.07
C MET A 56 6.29 -6.74 0.77
N ASN A 57 5.57 -7.50 1.60
CA ASN A 57 6.07 -8.74 2.18
C ASN A 57 6.48 -9.78 1.11
N SER A 58 7.41 -10.68 1.45
CA SER A 58 8.01 -11.60 0.47
C SER A 58 7.03 -12.63 -0.11
N ALA A 59 5.96 -12.95 0.63
CA ALA A 59 4.92 -13.87 0.18
C ALA A 59 4.01 -13.21 -0.87
N ASP A 60 3.47 -12.03 -0.60
CA ASP A 60 2.67 -11.26 -1.57
C ASP A 60 3.52 -10.78 -2.76
N SER A 61 4.82 -10.62 -2.56
CA SER A 61 5.77 -10.31 -3.65
C SER A 61 5.88 -11.41 -4.71
N GLN A 62 5.36 -12.61 -4.44
CA GLN A 62 5.24 -13.69 -5.43
C GLN A 62 4.05 -13.50 -6.38
N ASN A 63 3.18 -12.51 -6.14
CA ASN A 63 1.99 -12.24 -6.95
C ASN A 63 1.97 -10.79 -7.50
N PRO A 64 2.85 -10.47 -8.48
CA PRO A 64 2.91 -9.13 -9.07
C PRO A 64 1.59 -8.71 -9.72
N THR A 65 0.86 -9.65 -10.32
CA THR A 65 -0.44 -9.43 -10.95
C THR A 65 -1.46 -8.81 -10.00
N LEU A 66 -1.52 -9.26 -8.74
CA LEU A 66 -2.42 -8.68 -7.74
C LEU A 66 -2.10 -7.20 -7.47
N LEU A 67 -0.81 -6.87 -7.44
CA LEU A 67 -0.35 -5.51 -7.18
C LEU A 67 -0.50 -4.60 -8.40
N GLU A 68 -0.37 -5.14 -9.62
CA GLU A 68 -0.73 -4.44 -10.86
C GLU A 68 -2.21 -4.09 -10.88
N LEU A 69 -3.08 -5.04 -10.49
CA LEU A 69 -4.51 -4.78 -10.38
C LEU A 69 -4.82 -3.71 -9.32
N GLN A 70 -4.15 -3.72 -8.17
CA GLN A 70 -4.28 -2.63 -7.19
C GLN A 70 -3.87 -1.28 -7.79
N THR A 71 -2.78 -1.24 -8.54
CA THR A 71 -2.28 -0.02 -9.22
C THR A 71 -3.28 0.48 -10.26
N HIS A 72 -3.87 -0.44 -11.02
CA HIS A 72 -4.92 -0.12 -11.99
C HIS A 72 -6.15 0.48 -11.30
N ALA A 73 -6.64 -0.14 -10.22
CA ALA A 73 -7.78 0.36 -9.45
C ALA A 73 -7.52 1.76 -8.85
N MET A 74 -6.33 1.98 -8.29
CA MET A 74 -5.94 3.29 -7.77
C MET A 74 -5.93 4.37 -8.86
N THR A 75 -5.37 4.05 -10.03
CA THR A 75 -5.33 4.96 -11.18
C THR A 75 -6.73 5.26 -11.72
N PHE A 76 -7.56 4.23 -11.86
CA PHE A 76 -8.95 4.33 -12.30
C PHE A 76 -9.79 5.24 -11.39
N LEU A 77 -9.65 5.07 -10.07
CA LEU A 77 -10.33 5.90 -9.06
C LEU A 77 -9.84 7.35 -9.11
N HIS A 78 -8.52 7.56 -9.21
CA HIS A 78 -7.93 8.88 -9.33
C HIS A 78 -8.47 9.65 -10.54
N GLN A 79 -8.51 9.01 -11.71
CA GLN A 79 -9.05 9.60 -12.95
C GLN A 79 -10.54 9.97 -12.86
N ARG A 80 -11.29 9.36 -11.94
CA ARG A 80 -12.72 9.64 -11.68
C ARG A 80 -12.95 10.58 -10.49
N GLY A 81 -11.90 11.27 -10.05
CA GLY A 81 -11.97 12.31 -9.02
C GLY A 81 -12.11 11.77 -7.60
N ILE A 82 -11.76 10.51 -7.35
CA ILE A 82 -11.49 10.02 -5.99
C ILE A 82 -10.05 10.39 -5.65
N PRO A 83 -9.77 10.99 -4.48
CA PRO A 83 -8.41 11.33 -4.08
C PRO A 83 -7.63 10.06 -3.68
N ALA A 84 -7.25 9.26 -4.67
CA ALA A 84 -6.42 8.07 -4.52
C ALA A 84 -4.96 8.39 -4.82
N GLN A 85 -4.04 7.71 -4.14
CA GLN A 85 -2.61 7.78 -4.45
C GLN A 85 -2.35 7.23 -5.86
N THR A 86 -1.31 7.74 -6.51
CA THR A 86 -0.87 7.30 -7.84
C THR A 86 0.56 6.79 -7.75
N VAL A 87 0.93 5.87 -8.65
CA VAL A 87 2.29 5.31 -8.69
C VAL A 87 3.25 6.30 -9.33
N LEU A 88 4.43 6.47 -8.73
CA LEU A 88 5.59 7.05 -9.39
C LEU A 88 6.41 5.91 -10.02
N PRO A 89 6.58 5.88 -11.36
CA PRO A 89 7.40 4.87 -12.01
C PRO A 89 8.86 4.93 -11.57
N THR A 90 9.55 3.79 -11.65
CA THR A 90 11.00 3.70 -11.52
C THR A 90 11.70 4.49 -12.64
N THR A 91 13.01 4.70 -12.50
CA THR A 91 13.87 5.26 -13.55
C THR A 91 13.89 4.42 -14.83
N SER A 92 13.50 3.13 -14.76
CA SER A 92 13.29 2.24 -15.89
C SER A 92 11.85 2.22 -16.44
N GLY A 93 10.96 3.07 -15.92
CA GLY A 93 9.57 3.20 -16.35
C GLY A 93 8.63 2.13 -15.82
N GLN A 94 9.07 1.28 -14.88
CA GLN A 94 8.23 0.23 -14.29
C GLN A 94 7.42 0.76 -13.11
N VAL A 95 6.22 0.23 -12.89
CA VAL A 95 5.37 0.64 -11.76
C VAL A 95 5.83 0.06 -10.42
N MET A 96 6.63 -1.01 -10.46
CA MET A 96 7.19 -1.70 -9.30
C MET A 96 8.54 -2.34 -9.67
N SER A 97 9.38 -2.62 -8.68
CA SER A 97 10.63 -3.35 -8.86
C SER A 97 10.71 -4.54 -7.90
N LEU A 98 11.16 -5.71 -8.38
CA LEU A 98 11.39 -6.89 -7.55
C LEU A 98 12.84 -6.89 -7.07
N GLU A 99 13.03 -6.65 -5.78
CA GLU A 99 14.34 -6.42 -5.19
C GLU A 99 14.73 -7.57 -4.28
N ASP A 100 15.96 -8.02 -4.40
CA ASP A 100 16.54 -9.03 -3.52
C ASP A 100 17.27 -8.32 -2.37
N ILE A 101 16.69 -8.38 -1.17
CA ILE A 101 17.11 -7.58 -0.01
C ILE A 101 17.31 -8.51 1.19
N ASP A 102 18.40 -8.28 1.93
CA ASP A 102 18.61 -8.92 3.23
C ASP A 102 18.04 -8.03 4.35
N CYS A 103 17.06 -8.58 5.06
CA CYS A 103 16.38 -7.93 6.18
C CYS A 103 16.85 -8.46 7.56
N GLY A 104 17.98 -9.18 7.60
CA GLY A 104 18.58 -9.73 8.82
C GLY A 104 18.24 -11.19 9.10
N PHE A 105 17.48 -11.83 8.21
CA PHE A 105 17.10 -13.24 8.27
C PHE A 105 17.32 -13.94 6.91
N GLY A 106 18.23 -13.40 6.12
CA GLY A 106 18.58 -13.89 4.79
C GLY A 106 17.92 -13.08 3.67
N ARG A 107 18.47 -13.24 2.47
CA ARG A 107 18.02 -12.56 1.26
C ARG A 107 16.66 -13.08 0.82
N GLN A 108 15.71 -12.17 0.64
CA GLN A 108 14.39 -12.46 0.13
C GLN A 108 14.01 -11.44 -0.95
N LYS A 109 13.06 -11.84 -1.80
CA LYS A 109 12.54 -10.97 -2.86
C LYS A 109 11.33 -10.18 -2.37
N TYR A 110 11.38 -8.87 -2.55
CA TYR A 110 10.33 -7.94 -2.16
C TYR A 110 9.95 -7.04 -3.34
N LEU A 111 8.66 -6.88 -3.60
CA LEU A 111 8.16 -5.88 -4.53
C LEU A 111 8.20 -4.51 -3.87
N VAL A 112 8.81 -3.55 -4.55
CA VAL A 112 8.98 -2.17 -4.09
C VAL A 112 8.22 -1.25 -5.04
N ARG A 113 7.42 -0.36 -4.48
CA ARG A 113 6.71 0.69 -5.23
C ARG A 113 6.70 2.01 -4.51
N LEU A 114 6.65 3.10 -5.26
CA LEU A 114 6.55 4.44 -4.74
C LEU A 114 5.21 5.05 -5.15
N LEU A 115 4.51 5.61 -4.18
CA LEU A 115 3.20 6.23 -4.36
C LEU A 115 3.26 7.71 -4.01
N THR A 116 2.43 8.54 -4.62
CA THR A 116 2.23 9.92 -4.17
C THR A 116 1.71 9.94 -2.73
N TYR A 117 2.14 10.93 -1.94
CA TYR A 117 1.55 11.14 -0.61
C TYR A 117 0.16 11.77 -0.75
N LEU A 118 -0.81 11.25 0.01
CA LEU A 118 -2.14 11.85 0.10
C LEU A 118 -2.20 12.72 1.36
N PRO A 119 -2.24 14.05 1.22
CA PRO A 119 -2.27 14.93 2.39
C PRO A 119 -3.59 14.79 3.14
N GLY A 120 -3.51 14.83 4.47
CA GLY A 120 -4.69 14.83 5.33
C GLY A 120 -4.42 14.24 6.70
N THR A 121 -5.49 14.15 7.48
CA THR A 121 -5.45 13.58 8.84
C THR A 121 -6.12 12.21 8.83
N THR A 122 -5.43 11.20 9.34
CA THR A 122 -5.97 9.84 9.48
C THR A 122 -7.18 9.84 10.42
N ILE A 123 -8.22 9.08 10.08
CA ILE A 123 -9.48 9.04 10.87
C ILE A 123 -9.27 8.69 12.35
N VAL A 124 -8.26 7.87 12.67
CA VAL A 124 -7.90 7.50 14.05
C VAL A 124 -7.46 8.70 14.93
N LYS A 125 -7.01 9.79 14.31
CA LYS A 125 -6.56 11.00 15.00
C LYS A 125 -7.67 12.05 15.15
N VAL A 126 -8.84 11.82 14.58
CA VAL A 126 -9.97 12.75 14.62
C VAL A 126 -11.04 12.18 15.55
N PRO A 127 -11.64 12.98 16.44
CA PRO A 127 -12.77 12.53 17.24
C PRO A 127 -13.89 12.01 16.34
N SER A 128 -14.43 10.82 16.67
CA SER A 128 -15.56 10.27 15.92
C SER A 128 -16.78 11.18 16.05
N SER A 129 -17.41 11.49 14.92
CA SER A 129 -18.64 12.27 14.86
C SER A 129 -19.60 11.68 13.83
N PRO A 130 -20.92 11.86 14.00
CA PRO A 130 -21.90 11.43 12.99
C PRO A 130 -21.59 11.95 11.58
N GLN A 131 -21.05 13.17 11.48
CA GLN A 131 -20.67 13.80 10.22
C GLN A 131 -19.50 13.07 9.55
N ILE A 132 -18.44 12.73 10.29
CA ILE A 132 -17.29 11.99 9.74
C ILE A 132 -17.72 10.59 9.28
N LEU A 133 -18.56 9.91 10.06
CA LEU A 133 -19.09 8.60 9.69
C LEU A 133 -19.95 8.67 8.42
N TYR A 134 -20.79 9.70 8.29
CA TYR A 134 -21.61 9.92 7.11
C TYR A 134 -20.75 10.18 5.86
N GLU A 135 -19.77 11.08 5.94
CA GLU A 135 -18.88 11.36 4.80
C GLU A 135 -18.00 10.17 4.43
N ALA A 136 -17.55 9.37 5.41
CA ALA A 136 -16.84 8.12 5.16
C ALA A 136 -17.72 7.11 4.42
N GLY A 137 -18.98 6.93 4.85
CA GLY A 137 -19.95 6.07 4.19
C GLY A 137 -20.28 6.52 2.76
N LYS A 138 -20.46 7.83 2.56
CA LYS A 138 -20.70 8.44 1.25
C LYS A 138 -19.51 8.23 0.30
N MET A 139 -18.29 8.41 0.79
CA MET A 139 -17.07 8.13 0.01
C MET A 139 -16.95 6.65 -0.32
N ALA A 140 -17.23 5.75 0.63
CA ALA A 140 -17.20 4.30 0.40
C ALA A 140 -18.22 3.89 -0.68
N ALA A 141 -19.46 4.40 -0.61
CA ALA A 141 -20.49 4.14 -1.61
C ALA A 141 -20.10 4.68 -3.00
N LYS A 142 -19.51 5.87 -3.06
CA LYS A 142 -19.01 6.44 -4.32
C LYS A 142 -17.89 5.59 -4.92
N MET A 143 -16.94 5.14 -4.10
CA MET A 143 -15.84 4.29 -4.55
C MET A 143 -16.36 2.93 -5.05
N ASP A 144 -17.30 2.30 -4.34
CA ASP A 144 -17.92 1.04 -4.74
C ASP A 144 -18.61 1.16 -6.10
N ALA A 145 -19.46 2.17 -6.28
CA ALA A 145 -20.16 2.40 -7.55
C ALA A 145 -19.17 2.59 -8.73
N LEU A 146 -18.09 3.34 -8.53
CA LEU A 146 -17.08 3.52 -9.57
C LEU A 146 -16.34 2.21 -9.88
N LEU A 147 -15.98 1.42 -8.86
CA LEU A 147 -15.27 0.15 -9.07
C LEU A 147 -16.11 -0.89 -9.82
N GLN A 148 -17.45 -0.81 -9.77
CA GLN A 148 -18.33 -1.65 -10.59
C GLN A 148 -18.23 -1.34 -12.09
N GLU A 149 -17.81 -0.14 -12.47
CA GLU A 149 -17.56 0.26 -13.87
C GLU A 149 -16.13 -0.05 -14.34
N MET A 150 -15.26 -0.51 -13.44
CA MET A 150 -13.89 -0.85 -13.80
C MET A 150 -13.89 -2.18 -14.56
N GLU A 151 -13.17 -2.23 -15.69
CA GLU A 151 -12.89 -3.45 -16.45
C GLU A 151 -11.47 -3.94 -16.09
N PRO A 152 -11.30 -4.73 -15.02
CA PRO A 152 -9.99 -5.17 -14.59
C PRO A 152 -9.43 -6.23 -15.53
N PRO A 153 -8.12 -6.19 -15.83
CA PRO A 153 -7.51 -7.10 -16.78
C PRO A 153 -7.64 -8.58 -16.36
N GLN A 154 -7.62 -8.89 -15.06
CA GLN A 154 -7.49 -10.26 -14.54
C GLN A 154 -8.23 -10.47 -13.19
N LEU A 155 -9.58 -10.49 -13.18
CA LEU A 155 -10.41 -10.64 -11.97
C LEU A 155 -10.08 -11.86 -11.09
N GLN A 156 -9.61 -12.95 -11.69
CA GLN A 156 -9.35 -14.21 -10.98
C GLN A 156 -8.31 -14.03 -9.86
N VAL A 157 -7.39 -13.06 -10.00
CA VAL A 157 -6.39 -12.76 -8.96
C VAL A 157 -7.00 -12.26 -7.64
N LEU A 158 -8.24 -11.76 -7.67
CA LEU A 158 -8.98 -11.33 -6.48
C LEU A 158 -9.53 -12.52 -5.67
N GLN A 159 -9.62 -13.72 -6.27
CA GLN A 159 -10.11 -14.92 -5.59
C GLN A 159 -9.02 -15.48 -4.67
N ARG A 160 -8.96 -14.96 -3.44
CA ARG A 160 -7.97 -15.34 -2.44
C ARG A 160 -8.61 -16.24 -1.37
N GLU A 161 -8.61 -17.56 -1.62
CA GLU A 161 -9.27 -18.57 -0.76
C GLU A 161 -8.87 -18.52 0.71
N LYS A 162 -7.67 -18.04 1.05
CA LYS A 162 -7.15 -17.92 2.43
C LYS A 162 -7.01 -16.48 2.92
N PHE A 163 -7.57 -15.49 2.21
CA PHE A 163 -7.52 -14.10 2.65
C PHE A 163 -8.41 -13.87 3.87
N ILE A 164 -7.80 -13.46 4.98
CA ILE A 164 -8.47 -13.32 6.28
C ILE A 164 -9.41 -12.11 6.34
N TRP A 165 -9.15 -11.09 5.51
CA TRP A 165 -9.94 -9.86 5.45
C TRP A 165 -11.09 -9.93 4.43
N SER A 166 -11.42 -11.12 3.93
CA SER A 166 -12.62 -11.28 3.11
C SER A 166 -13.86 -11.04 3.97
N LEU A 167 -14.74 -10.13 3.56
CA LEU A 167 -16.00 -9.88 4.27
C LEU A 167 -16.87 -11.15 4.35
N SER A 168 -16.77 -12.06 3.38
CA SER A 168 -17.43 -13.37 3.41
C SER A 168 -16.91 -14.32 4.50
N LYS A 169 -15.75 -14.00 5.09
CA LYS A 169 -15.12 -14.78 6.16
C LYS A 169 -15.18 -14.10 7.51
N HIS A 170 -15.87 -12.97 7.63
CA HIS A 170 -16.02 -12.30 8.92
C HIS A 170 -16.73 -13.27 9.88
N PRO A 171 -16.05 -13.78 10.93
CA PRO A 171 -16.73 -14.62 11.88
C PRO A 171 -17.72 -13.71 12.63
N SER A 172 -18.93 -14.22 12.88
CA SER A 172 -19.95 -13.61 13.72
C SER A 172 -19.51 -13.48 15.20
N SER A 173 -18.26 -13.80 15.53
CA SER A 173 -17.70 -13.87 16.89
C SER A 173 -16.86 -12.66 17.32
N TRP A 174 -16.80 -11.57 16.54
CA TRP A 174 -16.14 -10.32 16.97
C TRP A 174 -16.95 -9.52 18.01
N SER A 175 -17.78 -10.20 18.81
CA SER A 175 -18.53 -9.64 19.95
C SER A 175 -17.70 -9.54 21.23
N HIS A 176 -16.42 -9.93 21.24
CA HIS A 176 -15.58 -9.90 22.44
C HIS A 176 -14.18 -9.35 22.17
N THR A 177 -14.10 -8.04 21.93
CA THR A 177 -12.94 -7.25 22.35
C THR A 177 -13.47 -5.91 22.84
N SER A 178 -13.84 -5.90 24.11
CA SER A 178 -14.01 -4.66 24.87
C SER A 178 -12.69 -3.90 24.90
N LEU A 179 -12.81 -2.58 24.78
CA LEU A 179 -11.78 -1.57 25.06
C LEU A 179 -11.14 -1.75 26.45
#